data_AF-A0A0M3IC33-F1
#
_entry.id   AF-A0A0M3IC33-F1
#
_cell.length_a   1.000
_cell.length_b   1.000
_cell.length_c   1.000
_cell.angle_alpha   90.00
_cell.angle_beta   90.00
_cell.angle_gamma   90.00
#
_symmetry.space_group_name_H-M   'P 1'
#
loop_
_entity.id
_entity.type
_entity.pdbx_description
1 polymer ?
#
loop_
_entity_poly.entity_id
_entity_poly.type
_entity_poly.pdbx_seq_one_letter_code
_entity_poly.pdbx_strand_id
1 'polypeptide(L)'
;MCVCVCVSVSIFASDLGIALRSRNASALKSAYSLFSYRQLCCAISVMARRHHRRSKVTRVINLVKRIIAFFFSHVGLCALVVGYALLGAVVFRAVEGPHETFIQSQVTTARQKAVNIAWNATFRVNKLDRAQWERTVHSQVKRFQHKCLWAIKRGYDGKEFGISAQWTFTGAFLYSLTVITTIGYGNTSAKTYFGKTLTILFAIIGL
;
A
#
# COMPACT_ATOMS: atom_id res chain seq x y z
N MET A 1 34.21 -4.71 -17.81
CA MET A 1 33.99 -4.63 -19.26
C MET A 1 32.78 -3.73 -19.48
N CYS A 2 33.03 -2.53 -20.02
CA CYS A 2 32.10 -1.57 -20.62
C CYS A 2 30.88 -1.05 -19.83
N VAL A 3 31.10 -0.06 -18.95
CA VAL A 3 30.34 1.21 -19.00
C VAL A 3 31.31 2.35 -18.65
N CYS A 4 32.16 2.69 -19.61
CA CYS A 4 33.13 3.77 -19.53
C CYS A 4 33.28 4.42 -20.92
N VAL A 5 32.23 5.06 -21.44
CA VAL A 5 32.30 6.13 -22.47
C VAL A 5 31.02 6.96 -22.35
N CYS A 6 31.07 8.08 -21.62
CA CYS A 6 30.19 9.25 -21.74
C CYS A 6 30.50 10.31 -20.66
N VAL A 7 31.34 9.97 -19.67
CA VAL A 7 31.80 10.87 -18.60
C VAL A 7 33.01 11.74 -19.02
N SER A 8 33.24 12.01 -20.32
CA SER A 8 34.52 12.65 -20.73
C SER A 8 34.51 13.77 -21.78
N VAL A 9 33.39 14.36 -22.23
CA VAL A 9 33.50 15.42 -23.29
C VAL A 9 32.76 16.74 -23.05
N SER A 10 31.78 16.84 -22.15
CA SER A 10 31.14 18.15 -21.88
C SER A 10 31.91 19.06 -20.90
N ILE A 11 33.04 18.59 -20.38
CA ILE A 11 33.98 19.35 -19.55
C ILE A 11 35.01 20.11 -20.44
N PHE A 12 34.91 20.02 -21.77
CA PHE A 12 35.90 20.53 -22.72
C PHE A 12 35.32 21.58 -23.70
N ALA A 13 34.86 22.74 -23.21
CA ALA A 13 34.72 23.97 -24.03
C ALA A 13 34.42 25.24 -23.22
N SER A 14 34.79 25.26 -21.94
CA SER A 14 34.97 26.47 -21.15
C SER A 14 36.23 27.26 -21.52
N ASP A 15 36.99 26.83 -22.55
CA ASP A 15 38.29 27.40 -22.96
C ASP A 15 38.35 27.97 -24.40
N LEU A 16 37.20 28.21 -25.06
CA LEU A 16 37.18 28.87 -26.38
C LEU A 16 36.54 30.26 -26.34
N GLY A 17 36.99 31.06 -25.37
CA GLY A 17 37.21 32.46 -25.69
C GLY A 17 38.31 32.55 -26.75
N ILE A 18 38.19 33.50 -27.69
CA ILE A 18 39.25 33.96 -28.60
C ILE A 18 39.44 33.11 -29.86
N ALA A 19 38.62 33.33 -30.90
CA ALA A 19 39.10 33.49 -32.29
C ALA A 19 37.96 33.87 -33.27
N LEU A 20 37.94 35.15 -33.62
CA LEU A 20 37.71 35.63 -34.99
C LEU A 20 36.35 35.34 -35.67
N ARG A 21 35.40 36.27 -35.52
CA ARG A 21 34.63 36.74 -36.67
C ARG A 21 34.72 38.26 -36.78
N SER A 22 35.93 38.71 -37.08
CA SER A 22 36.09 39.93 -37.88
C SER A 22 35.46 39.64 -39.24
N ARG A 23 34.38 40.35 -39.55
CA ARG A 23 34.14 41.02 -40.83
C ARG A 23 32.97 41.98 -40.61
N ASN A 24 33.27 43.26 -40.79
CA ASN A 24 32.36 44.41 -40.82
C ASN A 24 32.03 45.11 -39.49
N ALA A 25 33.09 45.56 -38.79
CA ALA A 25 33.01 46.61 -37.76
C ALA A 25 32.72 48.02 -38.33
N SER A 26 32.68 48.18 -39.66
CA SER A 26 32.39 49.44 -40.37
C SER A 26 30.89 49.64 -40.67
N ALA A 27 30.13 48.58 -40.93
CA ALA A 27 28.68 48.68 -41.18
C ALA A 27 27.90 49.01 -39.90
N LEU A 28 28.44 48.62 -38.76
CA LEU A 28 27.82 48.86 -37.47
C LEU A 28 28.04 50.35 -37.08
N LYS A 29 29.20 50.97 -37.45
CA LYS A 29 29.54 52.39 -37.19
C LYS A 29 28.59 53.44 -37.73
N SER A 30 27.85 53.12 -38.80
CA SER A 30 26.85 54.05 -39.36
C SER A 30 25.49 54.00 -38.64
N ALA A 31 25.24 53.01 -37.79
CA ALA A 31 23.94 52.83 -37.13
C ALA A 31 23.87 53.45 -35.72
N TYR A 32 25.02 53.82 -35.11
CA TYR A 32 25.06 54.34 -33.74
C TYR A 32 25.02 55.87 -33.63
N SER A 33 25.10 56.61 -34.73
CA SER A 33 25.08 58.09 -34.70
C SER A 33 23.67 58.68 -34.50
N LEU A 34 22.62 57.85 -34.46
CA LEU A 34 21.22 58.30 -34.29
C LEU A 34 20.47 57.62 -33.13
N PHE A 35 21.10 56.72 -32.38
CA PHE A 35 20.44 56.05 -31.26
C PHE A 35 20.85 56.71 -29.94
N SER A 36 19.97 57.58 -29.43
CA SER A 36 20.15 58.28 -28.15
C SER A 36 20.61 57.32 -27.04
N TYR A 37 21.60 57.71 -26.23
CA TYR A 37 22.07 56.99 -25.02
C TYR A 37 20.90 56.49 -24.15
N ARG A 38 19.79 57.22 -24.16
CA ARG A 38 18.55 56.93 -23.46
C ARG A 38 17.83 55.67 -23.96
N GLN A 39 17.96 55.36 -25.25
CA GLN A 39 17.31 54.24 -25.92
C GLN A 39 18.10 52.93 -25.75
N LEU A 40 19.43 53.03 -25.71
CA LEU A 40 20.31 51.93 -25.32
C LEU A 40 20.14 51.57 -23.83
N CYS A 41 20.12 52.57 -22.93
CA CYS A 41 19.84 52.35 -21.50
C CYS A 41 18.44 51.76 -21.26
N CYS A 42 17.43 52.20 -22.00
CA CYS A 42 16.08 51.64 -21.90
C CYS A 42 16.04 50.17 -22.38
N ALA A 43 16.69 49.85 -23.50
CA ALA A 43 16.80 48.48 -24.02
C ALA A 43 17.56 47.55 -23.05
N ILE A 44 18.67 48.00 -22.47
CA ILE A 44 19.43 47.26 -21.44
C ILE A 44 18.58 47.07 -20.18
N SER A 45 17.85 48.09 -19.74
CA SER A 45 16.94 48.00 -18.57
C SER A 45 15.74 47.09 -18.82
N VAL A 46 15.25 47.00 -20.05
CA VAL A 46 14.16 46.08 -20.45
C VAL A 46 14.67 44.65 -20.60
N MET A 47 15.86 44.44 -21.19
CA MET A 47 16.51 43.12 -21.26
C MET A 47 16.90 42.60 -19.87
N ALA A 48 17.48 43.44 -19.00
CA ALA A 48 17.82 43.08 -17.63
C ALA A 48 16.58 42.69 -16.81
N ARG A 49 15.46 43.43 -16.97
CA ARG A 49 14.17 43.06 -16.36
C ARG A 49 13.60 41.75 -16.92
N ARG A 50 13.71 41.48 -18.23
CA ARG A 50 13.29 40.21 -18.85
C ARG A 50 14.15 39.02 -18.38
N HIS A 51 15.47 39.20 -18.26
CA HIS A 51 16.39 38.17 -17.76
C HIS A 51 16.15 37.86 -16.28
N HIS A 52 15.93 38.89 -15.45
CA HIS A 52 15.64 38.70 -14.03
C HIS A 52 14.28 38.01 -13.78
N ARG A 53 13.25 38.32 -14.59
CA ARG A 53 11.93 37.65 -14.52
C ARG A 53 12.00 36.18 -14.96
N ARG A 54 12.78 35.85 -16.00
CA ARG A 54 13.08 34.45 -16.36
C ARG A 54 13.83 33.71 -15.26
N SER A 55 14.80 34.32 -14.58
CA SER A 55 15.60 33.63 -13.55
C SER A 55 14.83 33.28 -12.27
N LYS A 56 13.77 34.04 -11.92
CA LYS A 56 12.86 33.70 -10.81
C LYS A 56 11.91 32.56 -11.19
N VAL A 57 11.32 32.63 -12.39
CA VAL A 57 10.43 31.57 -12.90
C VAL A 57 11.18 30.25 -13.09
N THR A 58 12.38 30.28 -13.67
CA THR A 58 13.23 29.08 -13.79
C THR A 58 13.64 28.53 -12.42
N ARG A 59 13.90 29.39 -11.42
CA ARG A 59 14.17 28.93 -10.04
C ARG A 59 12.96 28.26 -9.39
N VAL A 60 11.76 28.79 -9.56
CA VAL A 60 10.51 28.17 -9.07
C VAL A 60 10.22 26.86 -9.80
N ILE A 61 10.37 26.82 -11.12
CA ILE A 61 10.18 25.59 -11.91
C ILE A 61 11.22 24.53 -11.51
N ASN A 62 12.47 24.92 -11.28
CA ASN A 62 13.50 24.00 -10.82
C ASN A 62 13.24 23.53 -9.38
N LEU A 63 12.71 24.39 -8.50
CA LEU A 63 12.29 24.02 -7.15
C LEU A 63 11.14 23.02 -7.19
N VAL A 64 10.11 23.29 -8.00
CA VAL A 64 8.96 22.39 -8.21
C VAL A 64 9.39 21.07 -8.83
N LYS A 65 10.29 21.06 -9.82
CA LYS A 65 10.87 19.82 -10.35
C LYS A 65 11.66 19.04 -9.31
N ARG A 66 12.41 19.72 -8.44
CA ARG A 66 13.19 19.10 -7.35
C ARG A 66 12.28 18.54 -6.26
N ILE A 67 11.19 19.25 -5.95
CA ILE A 67 10.12 18.80 -5.05
C ILE A 67 9.43 17.58 -5.67
N ILE A 68 8.95 17.65 -6.92
CA ILE A 68 8.30 16.52 -7.58
C ILE A 68 9.24 15.31 -7.66
N ALA A 69 10.52 15.48 -8.01
CA ALA A 69 11.49 14.39 -8.01
C ALA A 69 11.70 13.79 -6.60
N PHE A 70 11.74 14.62 -5.56
CA PHE A 70 11.86 14.20 -4.16
C PHE A 70 10.62 13.43 -3.67
N PHE A 71 9.43 13.94 -4.00
CA PHE A 71 8.16 13.28 -3.74
C PHE A 71 8.03 11.99 -4.57
N PHE A 72 8.44 11.96 -5.83
CA PHE A 72 8.35 10.76 -6.66
C PHE A 72 9.23 9.62 -6.13
N SER A 73 10.39 9.94 -5.54
CA SER A 73 11.23 8.92 -4.91
C SER A 73 10.65 8.40 -3.60
N HIS A 74 10.30 9.28 -2.65
CA HIS A 74 9.80 8.84 -1.34
C HIS A 74 8.30 8.53 -1.33
N VAL A 75 7.46 9.42 -1.86
CA VAL A 75 6.01 9.24 -1.97
C VAL A 75 5.65 8.20 -3.04
N GLY A 76 6.41 8.09 -4.13
CA GLY A 76 6.21 7.01 -5.10
C GLY A 76 6.48 5.62 -4.51
N LEU A 77 7.56 5.47 -3.74
CA LEU A 77 7.84 4.23 -3.02
C LEU A 77 6.73 3.91 -2.01
N CYS A 78 6.32 4.90 -1.20
CA CYS A 78 5.21 4.72 -0.25
C CYS A 78 3.90 4.33 -0.95
N ALA A 79 3.57 4.97 -2.07
CA ALA A 79 2.36 4.67 -2.84
C ALA A 79 2.41 3.27 -3.46
N LEU A 80 3.57 2.82 -3.94
CA LEU A 80 3.77 1.48 -4.47
C LEU A 80 3.57 0.42 -3.39
N VAL A 81 4.14 0.62 -2.19
CA VAL A 81 3.95 -0.29 -1.05
C VAL A 81 2.49 -0.36 -0.62
N VAL A 82 1.81 0.79 -0.53
CA VAL A 82 0.38 0.83 -0.20
C VAL A 82 -0.45 0.13 -1.28
N GLY A 83 -0.15 0.38 -2.56
CA GLY A 83 -0.81 -0.28 -3.69
C GLY A 83 -0.62 -1.80 -3.66
N TYR A 84 0.58 -2.27 -3.35
CA TYR A 84 0.88 -3.70 -3.20
C TYR A 84 0.13 -4.32 -2.00
N ALA A 85 0.07 -3.61 -0.87
CA ALA A 85 -0.70 -4.04 0.30
C ALA A 85 -2.21 -4.09 0.03
N LEU A 86 -2.75 -3.16 -0.76
CA LEU A 86 -4.15 -3.18 -1.19
C LEU A 86 -4.45 -4.38 -2.11
N LEU A 87 -3.54 -4.70 -3.03
CA LEU A 87 -3.66 -5.89 -3.87
C LEU A 87 -3.68 -7.16 -3.01
N GLY A 88 -2.76 -7.28 -2.06
CA GLY A 88 -2.75 -8.37 -1.08
C GLY A 88 -4.07 -8.47 -0.31
N ALA A 89 -4.61 -7.33 0.15
CA ALA A 89 -5.86 -7.29 0.90
C ALA A 89 -7.04 -7.90 0.12
N VAL A 90 -7.15 -7.59 -1.17
CA VAL A 90 -8.21 -8.14 -2.03
C VAL A 90 -8.03 -9.65 -2.22
N VAL A 91 -6.80 -10.09 -2.51
CA VAL A 91 -6.48 -11.50 -2.73
C VAL A 91 -6.73 -12.34 -1.48
N PHE A 92 -6.18 -11.95 -0.33
CA PHE A 92 -6.33 -12.72 0.90
C PHE A 92 -7.76 -12.73 1.41
N ARG A 93 -8.49 -11.60 1.30
CA ARG A 93 -9.91 -11.57 1.63
C ARG A 93 -10.73 -12.52 0.76
N ALA A 94 -10.45 -12.57 -0.54
CA ALA A 94 -11.16 -13.44 -1.47
C ALA A 94 -10.89 -14.92 -1.19
N VAL A 95 -9.66 -15.26 -0.79
CA VAL A 95 -9.24 -16.64 -0.54
C VAL A 95 -9.68 -17.15 0.83
N GLU A 96 -9.42 -16.39 1.89
CA GLU A 96 -9.61 -16.85 3.27
C GLU A 96 -11.00 -16.50 3.83
N GLY A 97 -11.65 -15.44 3.31
CA GLY A 97 -12.97 -14.99 3.77
C GLY A 97 -14.06 -16.07 3.68
N PRO A 98 -14.21 -16.80 2.56
CA PRO A 98 -15.19 -17.89 2.45
C PRO A 98 -14.92 -19.04 3.44
N HIS A 99 -13.65 -19.33 3.72
CA HIS A 99 -13.27 -20.40 4.64
C HIS A 99 -13.62 -20.06 6.10
N GLU A 100 -13.30 -18.84 6.52
CA GLU A 100 -13.62 -18.33 7.86
C GLU A 100 -15.13 -18.35 8.12
N THR A 101 -15.90 -17.77 7.18
CA THR A 101 -17.37 -17.67 7.30
C THR A 101 -18.03 -19.05 7.38
N PHE A 102 -17.55 -20.04 6.62
CA PHE A 102 -18.05 -21.41 6.68
C PHE A 102 -17.82 -22.04 8.06
N ILE A 103 -16.61 -21.91 8.62
CA ILE A 103 -16.29 -22.49 9.94
C ILE A 103 -17.11 -21.80 11.04
N GLN A 104 -17.16 -20.47 11.05
CA GLN A 104 -17.92 -19.69 12.04
C GLN A 104 -19.42 -20.01 12.00
N SER A 105 -19.99 -20.17 10.80
CA SER A 105 -21.37 -20.57 10.61
C SER A 105 -21.64 -21.97 11.20
N GLN A 106 -20.79 -22.96 10.89
CA GLN A 106 -20.92 -24.32 11.42
C GLN A 106 -20.89 -24.38 12.96
N VAL A 107 -19.99 -23.63 13.59
CA VAL A 107 -19.89 -23.58 15.06
C VAL A 107 -21.11 -22.89 15.66
N THR A 108 -21.57 -21.79 15.05
CA THR A 108 -22.74 -21.03 15.51
C THR A 108 -24.01 -21.87 15.40
N THR A 109 -24.23 -22.57 14.29
CA THR A 109 -25.36 -23.50 14.12
C THR A 109 -25.26 -24.68 15.08
N ALA A 110 -24.08 -25.24 15.31
CA ALA A 110 -23.90 -26.32 16.29
C ALA A 110 -24.23 -25.86 17.72
N ARG A 111 -23.81 -24.65 18.09
CA ARG A 111 -24.13 -24.02 19.38
C ARG A 111 -25.64 -23.81 19.52
N GLN A 112 -26.28 -23.19 18.55
CA GLN A 112 -27.73 -22.97 18.55
C GLN A 112 -28.51 -24.28 18.65
N LYS A 113 -28.07 -25.33 17.93
CA LYS A 113 -28.67 -26.66 18.01
C LYS A 113 -28.53 -27.27 19.42
N ALA A 114 -27.35 -27.17 20.03
CA ALA A 114 -27.13 -27.67 21.39
C ALA A 114 -28.01 -26.93 22.42
N VAL A 115 -28.08 -25.60 22.32
CA VAL A 115 -28.92 -24.76 23.18
C VAL A 115 -30.40 -25.10 23.00
N ASN A 116 -30.89 -25.22 21.77
CA ASN A 116 -32.29 -25.55 21.50
C ASN A 116 -32.67 -26.94 22.03
N ILE A 117 -31.80 -27.94 21.85
CA ILE A 117 -32.06 -29.28 22.38
C ILE A 117 -32.04 -29.28 23.92
N ALA A 118 -31.10 -28.57 24.54
CA ALA A 118 -31.04 -28.43 25.99
C ALA A 118 -32.29 -27.72 26.54
N TRP A 119 -32.75 -26.65 25.88
CA TRP A 119 -33.98 -25.93 26.21
C TRP A 119 -35.21 -26.84 26.10
N ASN A 120 -35.34 -27.57 24.99
CA ASN A 120 -36.47 -28.48 24.79
C ASN A 120 -36.47 -29.64 25.80
N ALA A 121 -35.28 -30.10 26.23
CA ALA A 121 -35.17 -31.10 27.29
C ALA A 121 -35.73 -30.60 28.63
N THR A 122 -35.64 -29.30 28.92
CA THR A 122 -36.20 -28.71 30.16
C THR A 122 -37.71 -28.84 30.26
N PHE A 123 -38.43 -28.82 29.13
CA PHE A 123 -39.90 -28.95 29.10
C PHE A 123 -40.38 -30.38 28.85
N ARG A 124 -39.61 -31.18 28.10
CA ARG A 124 -40.04 -32.52 27.66
C ARG A 124 -39.65 -33.65 28.60
N VAL A 125 -38.62 -33.46 29.42
CA VAL A 125 -38.19 -34.47 30.40
C VAL A 125 -38.91 -34.21 31.71
N ASN A 126 -39.40 -35.26 32.37
CA ASN A 126 -40.08 -35.15 33.65
C ASN A 126 -39.16 -34.46 34.67
N LYS A 127 -39.61 -33.34 35.28
CA LYS A 127 -38.80 -32.54 36.24
C LYS A 127 -38.23 -33.38 37.40
N LEU A 128 -38.88 -34.49 37.74
CA LEU A 128 -38.45 -35.38 38.83
C LEU A 128 -37.29 -36.33 38.45
N ASP A 129 -37.00 -36.56 37.16
CA ASP A 129 -35.86 -37.38 36.74
C ASP A 129 -34.70 -36.51 36.23
N ARG A 130 -33.96 -35.95 37.19
CA ARG A 130 -32.74 -35.16 36.93
C ARG A 130 -31.70 -35.96 36.15
N ALA A 131 -31.57 -37.26 36.39
CA ALA A 131 -30.55 -38.09 35.77
C ALA A 131 -30.79 -38.27 34.26
N GLN A 132 -32.05 -38.34 33.82
CA GLN A 132 -32.37 -38.41 32.39
C GLN A 132 -32.15 -37.07 31.67
N TRP A 133 -32.49 -35.94 32.30
CA TRP A 133 -32.22 -34.61 31.76
C TRP A 133 -30.70 -34.37 31.64
N GLU A 134 -29.95 -34.67 32.70
CA GLU A 134 -28.50 -34.48 32.76
C GLU A 134 -27.79 -35.31 31.68
N ARG A 135 -28.17 -36.58 31.49
CA ARG A 135 -27.63 -37.41 30.39
C ARG A 135 -27.88 -36.81 29.01
N THR A 136 -29.07 -36.25 28.80
CA THR A 136 -29.46 -35.63 27.51
C THR A 136 -28.62 -34.39 27.24
N VAL A 137 -28.53 -33.47 28.21
CA VAL A 137 -27.75 -32.23 28.09
C VAL A 137 -26.26 -32.54 27.95
N HIS A 138 -25.72 -33.43 28.80
CA HIS A 138 -24.32 -33.81 28.76
C HIS A 138 -23.93 -34.42 27.40
N SER A 139 -24.80 -35.24 26.80
CA SER A 139 -24.59 -35.75 25.44
C SER A 139 -24.54 -34.64 24.39
N GLN A 140 -25.35 -33.58 24.51
CA GLN A 140 -25.32 -32.46 23.56
C GLN A 140 -24.07 -31.59 23.74
N VAL A 141 -23.69 -31.32 25.00
CA VAL A 141 -22.46 -30.59 25.32
C VAL A 141 -21.25 -31.31 24.75
N LYS A 142 -21.14 -32.63 24.93
CA LYS A 142 -20.04 -33.43 24.38
C LYS A 142 -19.99 -33.39 22.84
N ARG A 143 -21.15 -33.42 22.18
CA ARG A 143 -21.25 -33.29 20.71
C ARG A 143 -20.82 -31.90 20.23
N PHE A 144 -21.26 -30.85 20.92
CA PHE A 144 -20.85 -29.48 20.61
C PHE A 144 -19.35 -29.28 20.83
N GLN A 145 -18.82 -29.76 21.96
CA GLN A 145 -17.38 -29.72 22.27
C GLN A 145 -16.56 -30.39 21.17
N HIS A 146 -16.96 -31.57 20.70
CA HIS A 146 -16.25 -32.25 19.62
C HIS A 146 -16.24 -31.45 18.32
N LYS A 147 -17.39 -30.85 17.94
CA LYS A 147 -17.47 -29.97 16.76
C LYS A 147 -16.64 -28.69 16.93
N CYS A 148 -16.67 -28.09 18.12
CA CYS A 148 -15.91 -26.89 18.44
C CYS A 148 -14.40 -27.17 18.38
N LEU A 149 -13.93 -28.27 19.00
CA LEU A 149 -12.53 -28.69 18.92
C LEU A 149 -12.07 -28.95 17.49
N TRP A 150 -12.91 -29.58 16.67
CA TRP A 150 -12.62 -29.78 15.26
C TRP A 150 -12.49 -28.45 14.50
N ALA A 151 -13.36 -27.47 14.80
CA ALA A 151 -13.28 -26.13 14.21
C ALA A 151 -12.04 -25.37 14.68
N ILE A 152 -11.68 -25.44 15.96
CA ILE A 152 -10.47 -24.82 16.52
C ILE A 152 -9.22 -25.38 15.83
N LYS A 153 -9.14 -26.70 15.62
CA LYS A 153 -8.05 -27.32 14.86
C LYS A 153 -7.91 -26.79 13.43
N ARG A 154 -8.98 -26.25 12.85
CA ARG A 154 -9.00 -25.63 11.52
C ARG A 154 -8.83 -24.11 11.55
N GLY A 155 -8.55 -23.52 12.72
CA GLY A 155 -8.26 -22.11 12.87
C GLY A 155 -9.45 -21.24 13.28
N TYR A 156 -10.52 -21.82 13.84
CA TYR A 156 -11.58 -21.04 14.50
C TYR A 156 -11.04 -20.32 15.73
N ASP A 157 -11.32 -19.01 15.82
CA ASP A 157 -10.79 -18.11 16.85
C ASP A 157 -11.80 -17.78 17.98
N GLY A 158 -12.95 -18.47 18.01
CA GLY A 158 -13.97 -18.26 19.03
C GLY A 158 -14.92 -17.09 18.75
N LYS A 159 -14.71 -16.33 17.66
CA LYS A 159 -15.53 -15.17 17.33
C LYS A 159 -16.83 -15.56 16.64
N GLU A 160 -17.85 -14.73 16.85
CA GLU A 160 -19.18 -14.95 16.30
C GLU A 160 -19.26 -14.53 14.83
N PHE A 161 -20.05 -15.29 14.08
CA PHE A 161 -20.29 -15.06 12.66
C PHE A 161 -20.78 -13.62 12.42
N GLY A 162 -20.08 -12.89 11.55
CA GLY A 162 -20.48 -11.55 11.10
C GLY A 162 -20.14 -10.38 12.03
N ILE A 163 -19.98 -10.61 13.34
CA ILE A 163 -19.69 -9.53 14.31
C ILE A 163 -18.19 -9.21 14.35
N SER A 164 -17.33 -10.21 14.16
CA SER A 164 -15.89 -10.01 14.34
C SER A 164 -15.06 -10.85 13.37
N ALA A 165 -15.40 -10.80 12.08
CA ALA A 165 -14.63 -11.47 11.03
C ALA A 165 -13.19 -10.92 10.97
N GLN A 166 -12.21 -11.83 10.97
CA GLN A 166 -10.80 -11.52 10.82
C GLN A 166 -10.48 -11.05 9.39
N TRP A 167 -11.09 -11.69 8.38
CA TRP A 167 -10.87 -11.39 6.96
C TRP A 167 -11.80 -10.30 6.42
N THR A 168 -11.87 -9.18 7.13
CA THR A 168 -12.43 -7.93 6.59
C THR A 168 -11.43 -7.25 5.65
N PHE A 169 -11.87 -6.26 4.86
CA PHE A 169 -10.96 -5.50 4.01
C PHE A 169 -9.81 -4.87 4.80
N THR A 170 -10.13 -4.20 5.90
CA THR A 170 -9.14 -3.59 6.80
C THR A 170 -8.23 -4.64 7.45
N GLY A 171 -8.80 -5.77 7.89
CA GLY A 171 -8.03 -6.88 8.46
C GLY A 171 -7.04 -7.49 7.46
N ALA A 172 -7.47 -7.72 6.22
CA ALA A 172 -6.62 -8.25 5.15
C ALA A 172 -5.55 -7.25 4.68
N PHE A 173 -5.87 -5.94 4.71
CA PHE A 173 -4.90 -4.88 4.45
C PHE A 173 -3.80 -4.83 5.52
N LEU A 174 -4.19 -4.84 6.79
CA LEU A 174 -3.24 -4.88 7.90
C LEU A 174 -2.39 -6.15 7.85
N TYR A 175 -2.99 -7.30 7.53
CA TYR A 175 -2.26 -8.54 7.32
C TYR A 175 -1.19 -8.40 6.23
N SER A 176 -1.55 -7.90 5.05
CA SER A 176 -0.61 -7.69 3.94
C SER A 176 0.52 -6.75 4.31
N LEU A 177 0.22 -5.66 5.02
CA LEU A 177 1.22 -4.72 5.52
C LEU A 177 2.20 -5.37 6.49
N THR A 178 1.71 -6.22 7.41
CA THR A 178 2.56 -6.93 8.38
C THR A 178 3.42 -8.02 7.77
N VAL A 179 3.01 -8.58 6.62
CA VAL A 179 3.81 -9.54 5.84
C VAL A 179 4.97 -8.81 5.15
N ILE A 180 4.69 -7.68 4.49
CA ILE A 180 5.73 -6.88 3.80
C ILE A 180 6.74 -6.31 4.81
N THR A 181 6.25 -5.78 5.93
CA THR A 181 7.12 -5.20 6.97
C THR A 181 7.79 -6.26 7.85
N THR A 182 7.51 -7.55 7.62
CA THR A 182 8.04 -8.68 8.41
C THR A 182 7.72 -8.64 9.91
N ILE A 183 6.77 -7.81 10.35
CA ILE A 183 6.37 -7.72 11.76
C ILE A 183 5.68 -9.01 12.21
N GLY A 184 4.73 -9.49 11.40
CA GLY A 184 4.07 -10.79 11.61
C GLY A 184 3.42 -11.00 12.99
N TYR A 185 2.45 -10.17 13.40
CA TYR A 185 1.77 -10.30 14.72
C TYR A 185 1.14 -11.67 15.02
N GLY A 186 0.81 -12.47 14.00
CA GLY A 186 0.28 -13.83 14.15
C GLY A 186 -1.21 -13.94 14.54
N ASN A 187 -1.83 -12.86 15.04
CA ASN A 187 -3.24 -12.83 15.43
C ASN A 187 -4.20 -13.15 14.26
N THR A 188 -3.89 -12.64 13.07
CA THR A 188 -4.59 -12.96 11.82
C THR A 188 -3.60 -13.68 10.90
N SER A 189 -3.91 -14.93 10.54
CA SER A 189 -3.04 -15.76 9.70
C SER A 189 -3.85 -16.64 8.77
N ALA A 190 -3.37 -16.80 7.53
CA ALA A 190 -3.96 -17.68 6.54
C ALA A 190 -4.04 -19.12 7.07
N LYS A 191 -5.25 -19.68 7.10
CA LYS A 191 -5.50 -21.03 7.61
C LYS A 191 -5.54 -22.05 6.49
N THR A 192 -5.95 -21.64 5.28
CA THR A 192 -6.01 -22.52 4.12
C THR A 192 -4.61 -22.84 3.58
N TYR A 193 -4.45 -24.02 2.99
CA TYR A 193 -3.19 -24.38 2.32
C TYR A 193 -2.85 -23.39 1.19
N PHE A 194 -3.85 -23.00 0.42
CA PHE A 194 -3.70 -22.05 -0.67
C PHE A 194 -3.30 -20.66 -0.17
N GLY A 195 -3.96 -20.15 0.87
CA GLY A 195 -3.61 -18.87 1.50
C GLY A 195 -2.19 -18.86 2.04
N LYS A 196 -1.73 -19.95 2.67
CA LYS A 196 -0.33 -20.08 3.14
C LYS A 196 0.68 -20.00 2.00
N THR A 197 0.43 -20.71 0.90
CA THR A 197 1.30 -20.64 -0.29
C THR A 197 1.31 -19.24 -0.88
N LEU A 198 0.15 -18.58 -0.97
CA LEU A 198 0.06 -17.20 -1.41
C LEU A 198 0.82 -16.24 -0.50
N THR A 199 0.77 -16.42 0.82
CA THR A 199 1.55 -15.61 1.76
C THR A 199 3.05 -15.72 1.50
N ILE A 200 3.55 -16.94 1.23
CA ILE A 200 4.96 -17.15 0.93
C ILE A 200 5.36 -16.43 -0.36
N LEU A 201 4.58 -16.60 -1.44
CA LEU A 201 4.84 -15.93 -2.72
C LEU A 201 4.75 -14.41 -2.60
N PHE A 202 3.76 -13.92 -1.86
CA PHE A 202 3.55 -12.50 -1.61
C PHE A 202 4.70 -11.88 -0.81
N ALA A 203 5.25 -12.60 0.18
CA ALA A 203 6.40 -12.16 0.94
C ALA A 203 7.67 -12.10 0.06
N ILE A 204 7.90 -13.10 -0.80
CA ILE A 204 9.07 -13.13 -1.71
C ILE A 204 9.07 -11.96 -2.70
N ILE A 205 7.89 -11.55 -3.19
CA ILE A 205 7.77 -10.44 -4.14
C ILE A 205 7.83 -9.06 -3.44
N GLY A 206 7.33 -9.00 -2.19
CA GLY A 206 7.24 -7.74 -1.44
C GLY A 206 8.50 -7.33 -0.69
N LEU A 207 9.42 -8.27 -0.46
CA LEU A 207 10.73 -8.07 0.20
C LEU A 207 11.83 -7.85 -0.84
#